data_AF-A0A7K3L0F3-F1
#
_entry.id   AF-A0A7K3L0F3-F1
#
_cell.length_a   1.000
_cell.length_b   1.000
_cell.length_c   1.000
_cell.angle_alpha   90.00
_cell.angle_beta   90.00
_cell.angle_gamma   90.00
#
_symmetry.space_group_name_H-M   'P 1'
#
loop_
_entity.id
_entity.type
_entity.pdbx_description
1 polymer ?
#
loop_
_entity_poly.entity_id
_entity_poly.type
_entity_poly.pdbx_seq_one_letter_code
_entity_poly.pdbx_strand_id
1 'polypeptide(L)' 'MRMKAARMERGLSQAELAEQVGATRQTIGLIEAGRYNPSLKLCRAICRALGVTLDDLFWD' A
#
# COMPACT_ATOMS: atom_id res chain seq x y z
N MET A 1 -1.56 9.84 -4.17
CA MET A 1 -1.61 8.44 -3.71
C MET A 1 -2.13 8.38 -2.29
N ARG A 2 -3.30 7.77 -2.07
CA ARG A 2 -4.00 7.73 -0.76
C ARG A 2 -3.59 6.54 0.13
N MET A 3 -2.60 5.74 -0.30
CA MET A 3 -2.15 4.54 0.41
C MET A 3 -1.78 4.77 1.87
N LYS A 4 -1.05 5.85 2.16
CA LYS A 4 -0.64 6.18 3.54
C LYS A 4 -1.86 6.41 4.45
N ALA A 5 -2.87 7.12 3.95
CA ALA A 5 -4.10 7.39 4.69
C ALA A 5 -4.87 6.09 4.94
N ALA A 6 -5.13 5.30 3.90
CA ALA A 6 -5.80 4.00 4.02
C ALA A 6 -5.07 3.04 4.97
N ARG A 7 -3.73 3.03 4.95
CA ARG A 7 -2.93 2.25 5.90
C ARG A 7 -3.13 2.73 7.34
N MET A 8 -3.13 4.05 7.57
CA MET A 8 -3.32 4.62 8.89
C MET A 8 -4.73 4.40 9.43
N GLU A 9 -5.76 4.45 8.59
CA GLU A 9 -7.16 4.13 8.95
C GLU A 9 -7.32 2.68 9.41
N ARG A 10 -6.47 1.78 8.90
CA ARG A 10 -6.37 0.38 9.34
C ARG A 10 -5.52 0.19 10.60
N GLY A 11 -4.92 1.26 11.14
CA GLY A 11 -4.03 1.19 12.29
C GLY A 11 -2.70 0.47 12.01
N LEU A 12 -2.34 0.28 10.74
CA LEU A 12 -1.15 -0.47 10.36
C LEU A 12 0.08 0.44 10.25
N SER A 13 1.24 -0.05 10.71
CA SER A 13 2.56 0.48 10.37
C SER A 13 2.97 0.04 8.97
N GLN A 14 4.00 0.68 8.41
CA GLN A 14 4.57 0.28 7.12
C GLN A 14 5.13 -1.15 7.16
N ALA A 15 5.64 -1.60 8.32
CA ALA A 15 6.22 -2.93 8.47
C ALA A 15 5.13 -4.00 8.49
N GLU A 16 4.03 -3.77 9.20
CA GLU A 16 2.89 -4.69 9.25
C GLU A 16 2.22 -4.84 7.88
N LEU A 17 2.03 -3.72 7.15
CA LEU A 17 1.52 -3.82 5.78
C LEU A 17 2.49 -4.58 4.87
N ALA A 18 3.79 -4.34 5.01
CA ALA A 18 4.81 -5.02 4.23
C ALA A 18 4.77 -6.53 4.44
N GLU A 19 4.65 -6.97 5.69
CA GLU A 19 4.50 -8.38 6.06
C GLU A 19 3.26 -9.01 5.41
N GLN A 20 2.10 -8.34 5.51
CA GLN A 20 0.84 -8.84 4.94
C GLN A 20 0.87 -9.00 3.42
N VAL A 21 1.62 -8.16 2.70
CA VAL A 21 1.65 -8.15 1.23
C VAL A 21 2.88 -8.82 0.64
N GLY A 22 3.77 -9.36 1.48
CA GLY A 22 5.02 -10.00 1.06
C GLY A 22 6.01 -9.01 0.43
N ALA A 23 6.13 -7.81 1.00
CA ALA A 23 7.07 -6.78 0.59
C ALA A 23 8.00 -6.39 1.76
N THR A 24 8.95 -5.49 1.49
CA THR A 24 9.77 -4.90 2.57
C THR A 24 9.12 -3.60 3.06
N ARG A 25 9.40 -3.22 4.32
CA ARG A 25 9.00 -1.90 4.85
C ARG A 25 9.50 -0.76 3.94
N GLN A 26 10.71 -0.88 3.40
CA GLN A 26 11.28 0.10 2.48
C GLN A 26 10.46 0.20 1.19
N THR A 27 10.04 -0.94 0.62
CA THR A 27 9.17 -0.99 -0.57
C THR A 27 7.87 -0.23 -0.31
N ILE A 28 7.21 -0.48 0.82
CA ILE A 28 5.98 0.25 1.21
C ILE A 28 6.26 1.76 1.32
N GLY A 29 7.36 2.15 1.96
CA GLY A 29 7.74 3.57 2.08
C GLY A 29 8.00 4.25 0.73
N LEU A 30 8.64 3.56 -0.22
CA LEU A 30 8.86 4.09 -1.56
C LEU A 30 7.56 4.21 -2.37
N ILE A 31 6.65 3.26 -2.20
CA ILE A 31 5.32 3.31 -2.81
C ILE A 31 4.56 4.53 -2.26
N GLU A 32 4.47 4.68 -0.94
CA GLU A 32 3.78 5.82 -0.31
C GLU A 32 4.37 7.18 -0.71
N ALA A 33 5.68 7.23 -0.98
CA ALA A 33 6.36 8.42 -1.47
C ALA A 33 6.21 8.65 -2.99
N GLY A 34 5.53 7.75 -3.71
CA GLY A 34 5.40 7.81 -5.17
C GLY A 34 6.71 7.54 -5.93
N ARG A 35 7.72 6.97 -5.26
CA ARG A 35 9.07 6.73 -5.80
C ARG A 35 9.26 5.31 -6.33
N TYR A 36 8.25 4.47 -6.21
CA TYR A 36 8.26 3.11 -6.74
C TYR A 36 6.90 2.78 -7.34
N ASN A 37 6.91 2.25 -8.56
CA ASN A 37 5.71 1.75 -9.22
C ASN A 37 5.56 0.25 -8.92
N PRO A 38 4.62 -0.16 -8.05
CA PRO A 38 4.41 -1.55 -7.71
C PRO A 38 3.87 -2.37 -8.89
N SER A 39 4.20 -3.67 -8.90
CA SER A 39 3.57 -4.60 -9.85
C SER A 39 2.06 -4.72 -9.58
N LEU A 40 1.27 -5.06 -10.59
CA LEU A 40 -0.18 -5.28 -10.44
C LEU A 40 -0.50 -6.32 -9.35
N LYS A 41 0.35 -7.34 -9.19
CA LYS A 41 0.24 -8.34 -8.11
C LYS A 41 0.34 -7.68 -6.73
N LEU A 42 1.32 -6.80 -6.54
CA LEU A 42 1.52 -6.08 -5.29
C LEU A 42 0.40 -5.06 -5.05
N CYS A 43 -0.06 -4.34 -6.08
CA CYS A 43 -1.20 -3.43 -5.95
C CYS A 43 -2.45 -4.18 -5.46
N ARG A 44 -2.77 -5.33 -6.06
CA ARG A 44 -3.90 -6.18 -5.65
C ARG A 44 -3.75 -6.68 -4.21
N ALA A 45 -2.53 -7.03 -3.78
CA ALA A 45 -2.28 -7.43 -2.40
C ALA A 45 -2.51 -6.27 -1.42
N ILE A 46 -2.00 -5.08 -1.73
CA ILE A 46 -2.21 -3.85 -0.95
C ILE A 46 -3.70 -3.50 -0.85
N CYS A 47 -4.42 -3.51 -1.98
CA CYS A 47 -5.86 -3.29 -2.03
C CYS A 47 -6.61 -4.23 -1.08
N ARG A 48 -6.30 -5.53 -1.10
CA ARG A 48 -6.93 -6.51 -0.20
C ARG A 48 -6.59 -6.26 1.27
N ALA A 49 -5.32 -6.01 1.59
CA ALA A 49 -4.88 -5.75 2.97
C ALA A 49 -5.53 -4.48 3.56
N LEU A 50 -5.65 -3.43 2.73
CA LEU A 50 -6.24 -2.16 3.10
C LEU A 50 -7.76 -2.10 2.87
N GLY A 51 -8.36 -3.13 2.26
CA GLY A 51 -9.75 -3.21 1.82
C GLY A 51 -10.23 -1.97 1.06
N VAL A 52 -9.41 -1.54 0.11
CA VAL A 52 -9.67 -0.44 -0.82
C VAL A 52 -9.49 -0.95 -2.25
N THR A 53 -10.02 -0.23 -3.22
CA THR A 53 -9.83 -0.51 -4.65
C THR A 53 -8.55 0.12 -5.18
N LEU A 54 -8.20 -0.17 -6.45
CA LEU A 54 -7.08 0.52 -7.11
C LEU A 54 -7.42 1.98 -7.36
N ASP A 55 -8.65 2.27 -7.75
CA ASP A 55 -9.16 3.63 -7.94
C ASP A 55 -9.00 4.46 -6.66
N ASP A 56 -9.35 3.90 -5.50
CA ASP A 56 -9.18 4.58 -4.20
C ASP A 56 -7.71 4.95 -3.89
N LEU A 57 -6.74 4.19 -4.40
CA LEU A 57 -5.31 4.40 -4.13
C LEU A 57 -4.64 5.36 -5.12
N PHE A 58 -5.06 5.31 -6.38
CA PHE A 58 -4.38 5.93 -7.51
C PHE A 58 -5.13 7.07 -8.20
N TRP A 59 -6.44 7.22 -7.97
CA TRP A 59 -7.25 8.30 -8.53
C TRP A 59 -7.69 9.30 -7.44
N ASP A 60 -7.94 10.55 -7.85
CA ASP A 60 -8.53 11.60 -7.00
C ASP A 60 -10.03 11.70 -7.24
#